data_AF-A0A940ZZN6-F1
#
_entry.id   AF-A0A940ZZN6-F1
#
_cell.length_a   1.000
_cell.length_b   1.000
_cell.length_c   1.000
_cell.angle_alpha   90.00
_cell.angle_beta   90.00
_cell.angle_gamma   90.00
#
_symmetry.space_group_name_H-M   'P 1'
#
loop_
_entity.id
_entity.type
_entity.pdbx_description
1 polymer ?
#
loop_
_entity_poly.entity_id
_entity_poly.type
_entity_poly.pdbx_seq_one_letter_code
_entity_poly.pdbx_strand_id
1 'polypeptide(L)' 'PTTYIQQAPAPPAQDYWYYCQKAGAYYPYVKECPGGWMQVVPSPAPPDR' A
#
# COMPACT_ATOMS: atom_id res chain seq x y z
N PRO A 1 -8.34 0.32 -38.82
CA PRO A 1 -9.06 0.27 -37.53
C PRO A 1 -8.07 0.18 -36.37
N THR A 2 -7.70 1.32 -35.80
CA THR A 2 -6.83 1.35 -34.62
C THR A 2 -7.71 1.05 -33.41
N THR A 3 -7.67 -0.18 -32.93
CA THR A 3 -8.24 -0.56 -31.63
C THR A 3 -7.50 0.23 -30.57
N TYR A 4 -8.05 1.39 -30.22
CA TYR A 4 -7.56 2.18 -29.10
C TYR A 4 -7.97 1.45 -27.84
N ILE A 5 -7.07 0.62 -27.32
CA ILE A 5 -7.21 -0.01 -26.03
C ILE A 5 -7.18 1.16 -25.03
N GLN A 6 -8.36 1.65 -24.62
CA GLN A 6 -8.49 2.53 -23.47
C GLN A 6 -7.94 1.75 -22.29
N GLN A 7 -6.68 1.98 -21.95
CA GLN A 7 -6.10 1.57 -20.68
C GLN A 7 -6.92 2.28 -19.62
N ALA A 8 -7.86 1.55 -18.99
CA ALA A 8 -8.54 2.05 -17.82
C ALA A 8 -7.47 2.53 -16.83
N PRO A 9 -7.64 3.70 -16.20
CA PRO A 9 -6.70 4.13 -15.17
C PRO A 9 -6.58 2.99 -14.17
N ALA A 10 -5.37 2.43 -14.03
CA ALA A 10 -5.12 1.45 -13.00
C ALA A 10 -5.60 2.06 -11.67
N PRO A 11 -6.41 1.36 -10.86
CA PRO A 11 -6.80 1.87 -9.56
C PRO A 11 -5.53 2.34 -8.86
N PRO A 12 -5.56 3.47 -8.15
CA PRO A 12 -4.37 3.99 -7.47
C PRO A 12 -3.76 2.82 -6.73
N ALA A 13 -2.49 2.51 -7.02
CA ALA A 13 -1.76 1.49 -6.31
C ALA A 13 -1.81 1.93 -4.85
N GLN A 14 -2.69 1.31 -4.07
CA GLN A 14 -2.80 1.58 -2.65
C GLN A 14 -1.49 1.02 -2.09
N ASP A 15 -0.51 1.87 -1.84
CA ASP A 15 0.78 1.52 -1.26
C ASP A 15 0.55 1.07 0.19
N TYR A 16 0.07 -0.16 0.37
CA TYR A 16 -0.19 -0.72 1.68
C TYR A 16 1.12 -0.96 2.41
N TRP A 17 1.22 -0.45 3.64
CA TRP A 17 2.33 -0.71 4.54
C TRP A 17 1.96 -1.82 5.51
N TYR A 18 2.95 -2.58 5.98
CA TYR A 18 2.74 -3.61 6.98
C TYR A 18 3.38 -3.18 8.30
N TYR A 19 2.57 -3.11 9.35
CA TYR A 19 2.99 -2.78 10.71
C TYR A 19 2.96 -4.01 11.60
N CYS A 20 4.05 -4.24 12.34
CA CYS A 20 4.10 -5.28 13.35
C CYS A 20 3.85 -4.65 14.73
N GLN A 21 2.65 -4.85 15.30
CA GLN A 21 2.32 -4.30 16.62
C GLN A 21 3.21 -4.86 17.74
N LYS A 22 3.66 -6.11 17.62
CA LYS A 22 4.54 -6.76 18.61
C LYS A 22 5.93 -6.14 18.66
N ALA A 23 6.46 -5.74 17.52
CA ALA A 23 7.79 -5.13 17.41
C ALA A 23 7.74 -3.59 17.41
N GLY A 24 6.57 -3.01 17.21
CA GLY A 24 6.38 -1.55 17.14
C GLY A 24 6.94 -0.90 15.88
N ALA A 25 7.17 -1.68 14.80
CA ALA A 25 7.87 -1.23 13.61
C ALA A 25 7.25 -1.78 12.31
N TYR A 26 7.59 -1.14 11.19
CA TYR A 26 7.07 -1.48 9.86
C TYR A 26 8.01 -2.42 9.08
N TYR A 27 7.49 -3.11 8.08
CA TYR A 27 8.32 -3.76 7.06
C TYR A 27 9.13 -2.71 6.28
N PRO A 28 10.40 -2.94 5.91
CA PRO A 28 11.23 -4.15 6.08
C PRO A 28 12.05 -4.21 7.37
N TYR A 29 11.90 -3.22 8.27
CA TYR A 29 12.65 -3.15 9.53
C TYR A 29 12.37 -4.35 10.43
N VAL A 30 11.15 -4.87 10.34
CA VAL A 30 10.79 -6.18 10.88
C VAL A 30 10.61 -7.11 9.69
N LYS A 31 11.32 -8.25 9.67
CA LYS A 31 11.21 -9.23 8.59
C LYS A 31 10.11 -10.25 8.86
N GLU A 32 9.96 -10.63 10.12
CA GLU A 32 8.99 -11.61 10.59
C GLU A 32 8.27 -11.05 11.82
N CYS A 33 6.94 -11.02 11.76
CA CYS A 33 6.10 -10.62 12.88
C CYS A 33 5.39 -11.86 13.45
N PRO A 34 5.74 -12.35 14.65
CA PRO A 34 5.14 -13.57 15.22
C PRO A 34 3.65 -13.42 15.55
N GLY A 35 3.13 -12.18 15.56
CA GLY A 35 1.69 -11.89 15.71
C GLY A 35 0.95 -11.69 14.38
N GLY A 36 1.61 -11.85 13.24
CA GLY A 36 1.10 -11.46 11.93
C GLY A 36 1.26 -9.96 11.65
N TRP A 37 1.14 -9.60 10.38
CA TRP A 37 1.29 -8.23 9.90
C TRP A 37 -0.06 -7.51 9.87
N MET A 38 -0.09 -6.26 10.35
CA MET A 38 -1.24 -5.39 10.21
C MET A 38 -1.09 -4.52 8.97
N GLN A 39 -2.08 -4.56 8.07
CA GLN A 39 -2.09 -3.75 6.87
C GLN A 39 -2.55 -2.32 7.20
N VAL A 40 -1.70 -1.35 6.95
CA VAL A 40 -1.97 0.08 7.12
C VAL A 40 -2.19 0.68 5.74
N VAL A 41 -3.40 1.16 5.51
CA VAL A 41 -3.73 1.95 4.32
C VAL A 41 -3.14 3.34 4.55
N PRO A 42 -2.19 3.80 3.73
CA PRO A 42 -1.74 5.18 3.83
C PRO A 42 -2.95 6.07 3.57
N SER A 43 -3.14 7.10 4.40
CA SER A 43 -4.11 8.12 4.02
C SER A 43 -3.63 8.70 2.69
N PRO A 44 -4.49 8.75 1.65
CA PRO A 44 -4.12 9.44 0.43
C PRO A 44 -3.75 10.87 0.84
N ALA A 45 -2.54 11.30 0.49
CA ALA A 45 -2.13 12.68 0.72
C ALA A 45 -3.27 13.58 0.22
N PRO A 46 -3.69 14.59 1.01
CA PRO A 46 -4.74 15.48 0.56
C PRO A 46 -4.35 16.00 -0.83
N PRO A 47 -5.28 16.05 -1.80
CA PRO A 47 -4.96 16.53 -3.13
C PRO A 47 -4.33 17.92 -2.98
N ASP A 48 -3.07 18.03 -3.40
CA ASP A 48 -2.33 19.27 -3.47
C ASP A 48 -3.17 20.28 -4.26
N ARG A 49 -3.43 21.43 -3.64
CA ARG A 49 -4.48 22.38 -4.03
C ARG A 49 -4.06 23.27 -5.19
#